data_AF-A0A6G2DX65-F1
#
_entry.id   AF-A0A6G2DX65-F1
#
_cell.length_a   1.000
_cell.length_b   1.000
_cell.length_c   1.000
_cell.angle_alpha   90.00
_cell.angle_beta   90.00
_cell.angle_gamma   90.00
#
_symmetry.space_group_name_H-M   'P 1'
#
loop_
_entity.id
_entity.type
_entity.pdbx_description
1 polymer ?
#
loop_
_entity_poly.entity_id
_entity_poly.type
_entity_poly.pdbx_seq_one_letter_code
_entity_poly.pdbx_strand_id
1 'polypeptide(L)'
;SYVSEPQNDYQKLMRNRSNVVLNHVAAKHSEKVISTIALVPDGGNYKNLPKELRETRKFNVAWTRFASWKPAPTIDTGHRHHFHYKY
;
A
#
# COMPACT_ATOMS: atom_id res chain seq x y z
N SER A 1 6.68 -20.55 6.11
CA SER A 1 5.81 -20.50 7.30
C SER A 1 5.40 -19.06 7.56
N TYR A 2 4.37 -18.82 8.39
CA TYR A 2 4.07 -17.46 8.87
C TYR A 2 5.22 -16.95 9.76
N VAL A 3 5.50 -15.64 9.71
CA VAL A 3 6.54 -15.01 10.53
C VAL A 3 6.10 -14.74 11.98
N SER A 4 4.79 -14.77 12.25
CA SER A 4 4.22 -14.53 13.57
C SER A 4 2.92 -15.30 13.78
N GLU A 5 2.48 -15.37 15.04
CA GLU A 5 1.12 -15.78 15.41
C GLU A 5 0.07 -14.76 14.94
N PRO A 6 -1.22 -15.16 14.80
CA PRO A 6 -2.30 -14.24 14.42
C PRO A 6 -2.55 -13.20 15.51
N GLN A 7 -2.67 -11.94 15.12
CA GLN A 7 -2.75 -10.78 16.02
C GLN A 7 -4.19 -10.28 16.24
N ASN A 8 -5.15 -10.76 15.47
CA ASN A 8 -6.56 -10.39 15.58
C ASN A 8 -7.47 -11.52 15.06
N ASP A 9 -8.77 -11.41 15.30
CA ASP A 9 -9.73 -12.46 14.95
C ASP A 9 -9.87 -12.67 13.45
N TYR A 10 -9.70 -11.60 12.66
CA TYR A 10 -9.67 -11.71 11.21
C TYR A 10 -8.51 -12.58 10.73
N GLN A 11 -7.30 -12.39 11.27
CA GLN A 11 -6.15 -13.22 10.95
C GLN A 11 -6.33 -14.67 11.42
N LYS A 12 -6.94 -14.91 12.60
CA LYS A 12 -7.27 -16.29 13.04
C LYS A 12 -8.20 -16.97 12.03
N LEU A 13 -9.24 -16.26 11.59
CA LEU A 13 -10.22 -16.76 10.62
C LEU A 13 -9.58 -17.05 9.25
N MET A 14 -8.82 -16.10 8.70
CA MET A 14 -8.20 -16.23 7.38
C MET A 14 -7.07 -17.27 7.35
N ARG A 15 -6.44 -17.56 8.48
CA ARG A 15 -5.37 -18.58 8.60
C ARG A 15 -5.90 -19.96 8.97
N ASN A 16 -7.22 -20.14 9.09
CA ASN A 16 -7.78 -21.43 9.48
C ASN A 16 -7.30 -22.54 8.53
N ARG A 17 -6.77 -23.62 9.09
CA ARG A 17 -6.18 -24.76 8.35
C ARG A 17 -5.01 -24.40 7.42
N SER A 18 -4.32 -23.27 7.66
CA SER A 18 -3.12 -22.88 6.92
C SER A 18 -1.94 -22.60 7.84
N ASN A 19 -0.82 -23.27 7.59
CA ASN A 19 0.43 -23.09 8.33
C ASN A 19 1.49 -22.28 7.55
N VAL A 20 1.18 -21.88 6.31
CA VAL A 20 2.13 -21.19 5.43
C VAL A 20 1.50 -19.97 4.76
N VAL A 21 2.31 -18.94 4.54
CA VAL A 21 1.96 -17.79 3.71
C VAL A 21 2.32 -18.12 2.27
N LEU A 22 1.39 -17.90 1.36
CA LEU A 22 1.60 -18.01 -0.08
C LEU A 22 1.40 -16.64 -0.73
N ASN A 23 2.09 -16.39 -1.84
CA ASN A 23 1.90 -15.20 -2.69
C ASN A 23 2.08 -13.84 -1.98
N HIS A 24 2.84 -13.79 -0.88
CA HIS A 24 3.19 -12.52 -0.22
C HIS A 24 4.37 -11.84 -0.96
N VAL A 25 4.07 -11.34 -2.16
CA VAL A 25 5.04 -10.72 -3.06
C VAL A 25 4.61 -9.29 -3.33
N ALA A 26 5.44 -8.32 -2.93
CA ALA A 26 5.21 -6.90 -3.18
C ALA A 26 5.56 -6.51 -4.63
N ALA A 27 5.01 -5.38 -5.09
CA ALA A 27 5.38 -4.83 -6.39
C ALA A 27 6.84 -4.33 -6.37
N LYS A 28 7.63 -4.75 -7.37
CA LYS A 28 9.00 -4.27 -7.54
C LYS A 28 9.00 -2.87 -8.14
N HIS A 29 9.06 -1.86 -7.29
CA HIS A 29 9.15 -0.46 -7.69
C HIS A 29 10.58 -0.04 -8.06
N SER A 30 10.71 0.96 -8.93
CA SER A 30 12.00 1.62 -9.18
C SER A 30 12.37 2.53 -8.01
N GLU A 31 13.65 2.86 -7.86
CA GLU A 31 14.15 3.75 -6.81
C GLU A 31 13.45 5.11 -6.80
N LYS A 32 13.20 5.68 -7.99
CA LYS A 32 12.45 6.94 -8.14
C LYS A 32 11.03 6.83 -7.58
N VAL A 33 10.35 5.69 -7.80
CA VAL A 33 9.01 5.47 -7.24
C VAL A 33 9.10 5.32 -5.73
N ILE A 34 10.05 4.53 -5.22
CA ILE A 34 10.28 4.33 -3.77
C ILE A 34 10.52 5.67 -3.08
N SER A 35 11.43 6.49 -3.60
CA SER A 35 11.75 7.80 -3.02
C SER A 35 10.58 8.77 -3.09
N THR A 36 9.77 8.72 -4.16
CA THR A 36 8.57 9.55 -4.28
C THR A 36 7.49 9.13 -3.27
N ILE A 37 7.16 7.83 -3.19
CA ILE A 37 6.11 7.35 -2.29
C ILE A 37 6.52 7.51 -0.82
N ALA A 38 7.80 7.49 -0.48
CA ALA A 38 8.31 7.73 0.87
C ALA A 38 7.94 9.12 1.41
N LEU A 39 7.77 10.13 0.53
CA LEU A 39 7.41 11.49 0.90
C LEU A 39 5.91 11.67 1.22
N VAL A 40 5.07 10.71 0.86
CA VAL A 40 3.62 10.80 1.09
C VAL A 40 3.32 10.29 2.51
N PRO A 41 2.60 11.04 3.38
CA PRO A 41 2.23 10.58 4.72
C PRO A 41 1.10 9.53 4.69
N ASP A 42 0.83 8.89 5.83
CA ASP A 42 -0.32 7.98 6.01
C ASP A 42 -1.64 8.66 5.62
N GLY A 43 -2.42 8.03 4.75
CA GLY A 43 -3.64 8.62 4.16
C GLY A 43 -3.42 9.84 3.25
N GLY A 44 -2.18 10.17 2.90
CA GLY A 44 -1.84 11.29 2.00
C GLY A 44 -1.91 10.92 0.52
N ASN A 45 -1.67 11.90 -0.34
CA ASN A 45 -1.59 11.73 -1.79
C ASN A 45 -0.59 12.70 -2.46
N TYR A 46 -0.65 12.83 -3.79
CA TYR A 46 0.21 13.74 -4.55
C TYR A 46 0.25 15.18 -4.00
N LYS A 47 -0.82 15.68 -3.35
CA LYS A 47 -0.84 17.03 -2.76
C LYS A 47 0.18 17.22 -1.66
N ASN A 48 0.63 16.13 -1.02
CA ASN A 48 1.66 16.14 0.00
C ASN A 48 3.08 16.18 -0.59
N LEU A 49 3.26 15.90 -1.88
CA LEU A 49 4.57 15.92 -2.51
C LEU A 49 5.11 17.35 -2.69
N PRO A 50 6.42 17.53 -2.87
CA PRO A 50 7.02 18.77 -3.38
C PRO A 50 6.38 19.19 -4.72
N LYS A 51 6.27 20.51 -4.96
CA LYS A 51 5.58 21.08 -6.13
C LYS A 51 6.06 20.47 -7.46
N GLU A 52 7.35 20.23 -7.57
CA GLU A 52 8.02 19.62 -8.73
C GLU A 52 7.50 18.21 -9.05
N LEU A 53 7.08 17.46 -8.02
CA LEU A 53 6.59 16.10 -8.14
C LEU A 53 5.06 16.02 -8.27
N ARG A 54 4.32 17.07 -7.87
CA ARG A 54 2.84 17.11 -7.94
C ARG A 54 2.33 16.98 -9.37
N GLU A 55 3.02 17.62 -10.31
CA GLU A 55 2.61 17.69 -11.73
C GLU A 55 3.00 16.45 -12.54
N THR A 56 3.68 15.46 -11.92
CA THR A 56 4.11 14.24 -12.60
C THR A 56 2.95 13.35 -13.05
N ARG A 57 1.75 13.51 -12.46
CA ARG A 57 0.54 12.76 -12.79
C ARG A 57 -0.68 13.67 -12.67
N LYS A 58 -1.53 13.70 -13.70
CA LYS A 58 -2.68 14.59 -13.81
C LYS A 58 -4.00 13.91 -13.44
N PHE A 59 -4.12 13.39 -12.22
CA PHE A 59 -5.38 12.85 -11.69
C PHE A 59 -5.39 12.86 -10.15
N ASN A 60 -6.58 12.95 -9.54
CA ASN A 60 -6.73 13.25 -8.12
C ASN A 60 -6.26 12.14 -7.16
N VAL A 61 -6.27 10.88 -7.61
CA VAL A 61 -5.84 9.72 -6.81
C VAL A 61 -4.36 9.39 -7.00
N ALA A 62 -3.60 10.25 -7.67
CA ALA A 62 -2.17 10.04 -7.88
C ALA A 62 -1.41 9.96 -6.55
N TRP A 63 -0.44 9.05 -6.52
CA TRP A 63 0.47 8.86 -5.40
C TRP A 63 -0.24 8.72 -4.04
N THR A 64 -1.37 8.01 -4.01
CA THR A 64 -2.18 7.88 -2.80
C THR A 64 -1.60 6.79 -1.89
N ARG A 65 -1.32 7.16 -0.64
CA ARG A 65 -1.05 6.18 0.40
C ARG A 65 -2.37 5.77 1.04
N PHE A 66 -2.60 4.47 1.21
CA PHE A 66 -3.73 4.01 2.02
C PHE A 66 -3.64 4.58 3.44
N ALA A 67 -4.79 4.99 3.98
CA ALA A 67 -4.90 5.42 5.36
C ALA A 67 -5.04 4.19 6.26
N SER A 68 -4.10 3.97 7.17
CA SER A 68 -4.09 2.78 8.05
C SER A 68 -5.35 2.62 8.91
N TRP A 69 -6.08 3.71 9.15
CA TRP A 69 -7.30 3.76 9.95
C TRP A 69 -8.61 3.68 9.15
N LYS A 70 -8.55 3.45 7.82
CA LYS A 70 -9.75 3.33 6.98
C LYS A 70 -9.73 2.05 6.17
N PRO A 71 -10.90 1.49 5.82
CA PRO A 71 -10.97 0.44 4.82
C PRO A 71 -10.39 0.93 3.49
N ALA A 72 -9.77 0.03 2.74
CA ALA A 72 -9.35 0.31 1.38
C ALA A 72 -10.58 0.59 0.49
N PRO A 73 -10.43 1.41 -0.57
CA PRO A 73 -11.40 1.46 -1.66
C PRO A 73 -11.45 0.09 -2.37
N THR A 74 -12.31 -0.02 -3.40
CA THR A 74 -12.40 -1.23 -4.22
C THR A 74 -11.03 -1.66 -4.73
N ILE A 75 -10.63 -2.88 -4.36
CA ILE A 75 -9.41 -3.50 -4.88
C ILE A 75 -9.72 -4.01 -6.28
N ASP A 76 -9.06 -3.42 -7.28
CA ASP A 76 -9.18 -3.80 -8.69
C ASP A 76 -7.85 -4.35 -9.23
N THR A 77 -7.85 -4.74 -10.50
CA THR A 77 -6.66 -5.22 -11.20
C THR A 77 -5.88 -4.10 -11.90
N GLY A 78 -6.29 -2.84 -11.74
CA GLY A 78 -5.83 -1.68 -12.50
C GLY A 78 -5.01 -0.68 -11.67
N HIS A 79 -4.37 0.24 -12.39
CA HIS A 79 -3.86 1.52 -11.87
C HIS A 79 -3.13 1.49 -10.51
N ARG A 80 -1.81 1.22 -10.56
CA ARG A 80 -0.86 1.29 -9.43
C ARG A 80 -0.69 2.73 -8.94
N HIS A 81 -1.70 3.25 -8.26
CA HIS A 81 -1.75 4.61 -7.71
C HIS A 81 -1.83 4.59 -6.19
N HIS A 82 -2.33 3.49 -5.64
CA HIS A 82 -2.38 3.23 -4.21
C HIS A 82 -1.19 2.39 -3.77
N PHE A 83 -0.64 2.70 -2.58
CA PHE A 83 0.43 1.93 -1.95
C PHE A 83 0.28 1.98 -0.42
N HIS A 84 0.97 1.07 0.28
CA HIS A 84 1.01 1.00 1.74
C HIS A 84 2.47 1.11 2.21
N TYR A 85 2.73 1.73 3.37
CA TYR A 85 4.12 2.03 3.79
C TYR A 85 4.88 0.84 4.36
N LYS A 86 4.14 -0.13 4.94
CA LYS A 86 4.78 -1.14 5.77
C LYS A 86 5.66 -2.11 4.97
N TYR A 87 5.46 -2.24 3.64
CA TYR A 87 6.20 -3.15 2.76
C TYR A 87 6.26 -2.61 1.32
#